data_AF-A0A7M3M9P8-F1
#
_entry.id   AF-A0A7M3M9P8-F1
#
_cell.length_a   1.000
_cell.length_b   1.000
_cell.length_c   1.000
_cell.angle_alpha   90.00
_cell.angle_beta   90.00
_cell.angle_gamma   90.00
#
_symmetry.space_group_name_H-M   'P 1'
#
loop_
_entity.id
_entity.type
_entity.pdbx_description
1 polymer ?
#
loop_
_entity_poly.entity_id
_entity_poly.type
_entity_poly.pdbx_seq_one_letter_code
_entity_poly.pdbx_strand_id
1 'polypeptide(L)'
;VVHIGLPITAEFETLDININGQETLLDKKQVIPKVTLIVNASRGIEASTPGGEWYEYPQREFEFYDDPVDDATGKVEVKLDSVWDNNGRVKVRQTDPLPLSVLAVIPRLTVGGNTND
;
A
#
# COMPACT_ATOMS: atom_id res chain seq x y z
N VAL A 1 17.54 3.20 -32.50
CA VAL A 1 18.03 2.60 -31.24
C VAL A 1 16.81 2.10 -30.48
N VAL A 2 16.76 0.83 -30.10
CA VAL A 2 15.69 0.26 -29.28
C VAL A 2 16.31 -0.05 -27.92
N HIS A 3 15.74 0.48 -26.84
CA HIS A 3 16.09 0.07 -25.48
C HIS A 3 15.13 -1.03 -25.06
N ILE A 4 15.67 -2.21 -24.74
CA ILE A 4 14.94 -3.30 -24.10
C ILE A 4 15.44 -3.34 -22.65
N GLY A 5 14.62 -2.84 -21.73
CA GLY A 5 14.91 -2.93 -20.29
C GLY A 5 14.76 -4.36 -19.80
N LEU A 6 15.55 -4.74 -18.79
CA LEU A 6 15.30 -5.97 -18.03
C LEU A 6 14.09 -5.74 -17.11
N PRO A 7 13.16 -6.70 -17.00
CA PRO A 7 12.06 -6.59 -16.05
C PRO A 7 12.62 -6.55 -14.62
N ILE A 8 12.01 -5.73 -13.78
CA ILE A 8 12.32 -5.65 -12.35
C ILE A 8 11.06 -5.91 -11.54
N THR A 9 11.21 -6.53 -10.38
CA THR A 9 10.17 -6.50 -9.35
C THR A 9 10.84 -6.05 -8.07
N ALA A 10 10.54 -4.82 -7.66
CA ALA A 10 10.97 -4.27 -6.38
C ALA A 10 9.80 -4.35 -5.41
N GLU A 11 10.00 -4.96 -4.25
CA GLU A 11 8.96 -5.18 -3.24
C GLU A 11 9.52 -4.93 -1.84
N PHE A 12 8.70 -4.36 -0.96
CA PHE A 12 8.95 -4.36 0.47
C PHE A 12 7.68 -4.66 1.26
N GLU A 13 7.85 -5.13 2.50
CA GLU A 13 6.79 -5.40 3.46
C GLU A 13 7.05 -4.59 4.73
N THR A 14 6.01 -3.96 5.28
CA THR A 14 6.14 -3.24 6.55
C THR A 14 6.32 -4.21 7.71
N LEU A 15 6.76 -3.72 8.85
CA LEU A 15 6.67 -4.47 10.10
C LEU A 15 5.22 -4.53 10.59
N ASP A 16 4.95 -5.41 11.56
CA ASP A 16 3.66 -5.45 12.26
C ASP A 16 3.35 -4.11 12.93
N ILE A 17 2.09 -3.71 12.88
CA ILE A 17 1.64 -2.46 13.52
C ILE A 17 1.72 -2.60 15.03
N ASN A 18 2.42 -1.65 15.65
CA ASN A 18 2.45 -1.47 17.10
C ASN A 18 2.03 -0.03 17.44
N ILE A 19 1.05 0.13 18.32
CA ILE A 19 0.55 1.43 18.75
C ILE A 19 1.06 1.71 20.17
N ASN A 20 1.99 2.65 20.28
CA ASN A 20 2.57 3.04 21.57
C ASN A 20 1.49 3.50 22.54
N GLY A 21 1.52 2.97 23.77
CA GLY A 21 0.57 3.30 24.84
C GLY A 21 -0.77 2.55 24.77
N GLN A 22 -0.92 1.58 23.86
CA GLN A 22 -2.04 0.65 23.82
C GLN A 22 -1.60 -0.78 24.14
N GLU A 23 -2.57 -1.67 24.33
CA GLU A 23 -2.30 -3.10 24.44
C GLU A 23 -1.63 -3.62 23.17
N THR A 24 -0.85 -4.70 23.33
CA THR A 24 -0.29 -5.41 22.18
C THR A 24 -1.42 -5.88 21.27
N LEU A 25 -1.22 -5.71 19.96
CA LEU A 25 -2.19 -6.13 18.95
C LEU A 25 -1.83 -7.48 18.31
N LEU A 26 -0.73 -8.10 18.78
CA LEU A 26 -0.19 -9.34 18.22
C LEU A 26 -1.16 -10.53 18.33
N ASP A 27 -2.02 -10.54 19.35
CA ASP A 27 -3.05 -11.58 19.56
C ASP A 27 -4.42 -11.21 18.99
N LYS A 28 -4.57 -9.99 18.45
CA LYS A 28 -5.85 -9.48 17.98
C LYS A 28 -5.99 -9.69 16.48
N LYS A 29 -7.21 -10.02 16.06
CA LYS A 29 -7.55 -9.99 14.64
C LYS A 29 -7.59 -8.54 14.17
N GLN A 30 -7.00 -8.31 13.02
CA GLN A 30 -6.83 -7.01 12.40
C GLN A 30 -7.30 -7.06 10.95
N VAL A 31 -7.79 -5.94 10.44
CA VAL A 31 -8.08 -5.78 9.01
C VAL A 31 -7.60 -4.42 8.54
N ILE A 32 -6.98 -4.40 7.36
CA ILE A 32 -6.48 -3.18 6.71
C ILE A 32 -7.25 -3.01 5.38
N PRO A 33 -8.46 -2.41 5.39
CA PRO A 33 -9.26 -2.22 4.17
C PRO A 33 -8.65 -1.22 3.18
N LYS A 34 -7.68 -0.41 3.62
CA LYS A 34 -6.97 0.54 2.76
C LYS A 34 -5.64 0.97 3.36
N VAL A 35 -4.74 1.42 2.49
CA VAL A 35 -3.49 2.07 2.86
C VAL A 35 -3.36 3.42 2.16
N THR A 36 -2.89 4.42 2.90
CA THR A 36 -2.43 5.70 2.31
C THR A 36 -0.91 5.69 2.29
N LEU A 37 -0.34 5.91 1.11
CA LEU A 37 1.11 6.07 0.95
C LEU A 37 1.41 7.56 0.73
N ILE A 38 2.47 8.05 1.37
CA ILE A 38 3.07 9.34 0.99
C ILE A 38 4.19 9.03 0.02
N VAL A 39 4.10 9.56 -1.19
CA VAL A 39 5.04 9.29 -2.28
C VAL A 39 5.59 10.57 -2.90
N ASN A 40 6.73 10.44 -3.58
CA ASN A 40 7.35 11.54 -4.31
C ASN A 40 7.81 11.06 -5.68
N ALA A 41 7.33 11.71 -6.73
CA ALA A 41 7.64 11.37 -8.12
C ALA A 41 7.52 9.85 -8.40
N SER A 42 6.35 9.28 -8.12
CA SER A 42 6.10 7.83 -8.18
C SER A 42 5.02 7.43 -9.19
N ARG A 43 5.14 6.24 -9.80
CA ARG A 43 4.11 5.62 -10.66
C ARG A 43 4.02 4.11 -10.41
N GLY A 44 3.07 3.42 -11.05
CA GLY A 44 2.97 1.95 -11.05
C GLY A 44 2.91 1.36 -9.64
N ILE A 45 2.20 2.05 -8.74
CA ILE A 45 2.18 1.69 -7.32
C ILE A 45 1.18 0.57 -7.13
N GLU A 46 1.64 -0.57 -6.65
CA GLU A 46 0.77 -1.67 -6.24
C GLU A 46 0.93 -1.94 -4.74
N ALA A 47 -0.19 -2.21 -4.05
CA ALA A 47 -0.20 -2.55 -2.64
C ALA A 47 -1.07 -3.78 -2.34
N SER A 48 -0.73 -4.48 -1.26
CA SER A 48 -1.43 -5.69 -0.81
C SER A 48 -1.28 -5.89 0.70
N THR A 49 -2.08 -6.78 1.27
CA THR A 49 -1.81 -7.41 2.57
C THR A 49 -1.06 -8.72 2.36
N PRO A 50 -0.31 -9.27 3.35
CA PRO A 50 0.28 -10.59 3.23
C PRO A 50 -0.74 -11.65 2.80
N GLY A 51 -0.47 -12.35 1.68
CA GLY A 51 -1.37 -13.37 1.12
C GLY A 51 -2.65 -12.84 0.44
N GLY A 52 -2.84 -11.52 0.35
CA GLY A 52 -3.95 -10.89 -0.34
C GLY A 52 -3.70 -10.67 -1.84
N GLU A 53 -4.69 -10.09 -2.52
CA GLU A 53 -4.53 -9.66 -3.91
C GLU A 53 -3.75 -8.34 -4.00
N TRP A 54 -3.12 -8.10 -5.15
CA TRP A 54 -2.40 -6.86 -5.43
C TRP A 54 -3.33 -5.86 -6.08
N TYR A 55 -3.36 -4.65 -5.54
CA TYR A 55 -4.19 -3.54 -6.00
C TYR A 55 -3.31 -2.41 -6.51
N GLU A 56 -3.55 -1.99 -7.75
CA GLU A 56 -2.88 -0.85 -8.36
C GLU A 56 -3.55 0.47 -7.91
N TYR A 57 -2.73 1.51 -7.69
CA TYR A 57 -3.22 2.89 -7.63
C TYR A 57 -3.51 3.39 -9.06
N PRO A 58 -4.78 3.59 -9.47
CA PRO A 58 -5.09 4.09 -10.80
C PRO A 58 -4.65 5.55 -10.89
N GLN A 59 -3.57 5.81 -11.63
CA GLN A 59 -3.06 7.17 -11.82
C GLN A 59 -4.01 8.04 -12.65
N ARG A 60 -4.94 7.43 -13.41
CA ARG A 60 -5.93 8.11 -14.24
C ARG A 60 -7.35 7.85 -13.76
N GLU A 61 -7.87 8.72 -12.90
CA GLU A 61 -9.32 8.87 -12.72
C GLU A 61 -9.78 10.34 -12.64
N PHE A 62 -8.87 11.31 -12.45
CA PHE A 62 -9.22 12.73 -12.23
C PHE A 62 -8.31 13.78 -12.91
N GLU A 63 -7.48 13.41 -13.89
CA GLU A 63 -6.69 14.39 -14.65
C GLU A 63 -7.50 14.98 -15.82
N PHE A 64 -7.45 16.31 -15.96
CA PHE A 64 -7.96 17.03 -17.13
C PHE A 64 -7.24 16.54 -18.39
N TYR A 65 -7.98 16.47 -19.50
CA TYR A 65 -7.58 15.81 -20.76
C TYR A 65 -6.32 16.37 -21.46
N ASP A 66 -5.80 17.53 -21.02
CA ASP A 66 -4.78 18.30 -21.74
C ASP A 66 -3.35 18.24 -21.15
N ASP A 67 -3.13 17.62 -19.98
CA ASP A 67 -1.80 17.51 -19.38
C ASP A 67 -1.21 16.08 -19.47
N PRO A 68 0.10 15.93 -19.71
CA PRO A 68 0.76 14.63 -19.64
C PRO A 68 0.61 14.05 -18.22
N VAL A 69 0.43 12.73 -18.13
CA VAL A 69 0.34 12.02 -16.84
C VAL A 69 1.59 12.35 -16.03
N ASP A 70 1.44 13.06 -14.92
CA ASP A 70 2.54 13.48 -14.06
C ASP A 70 2.77 12.45 -12.96
N ASP A 71 4.03 12.33 -12.51
CA ASP A 71 4.37 11.44 -11.41
C ASP A 71 3.58 11.79 -10.14
N ALA A 72 3.00 10.78 -9.47
CA ALA A 72 2.25 11.02 -8.25
C ALA A 72 3.18 11.53 -7.13
N THR A 73 2.82 12.67 -6.55
CA THR A 73 3.48 13.26 -5.38
C THR A 73 2.44 13.65 -4.33
N GLY A 74 2.69 13.30 -3.07
CA GLY A 74 1.76 13.51 -1.97
C GLY A 74 1.09 12.22 -1.52
N LYS A 75 -0.18 12.29 -1.14
CA LYS A 75 -0.92 11.15 -0.58
C LYS A 75 -1.65 10.39 -1.69
N VAL A 76 -1.37 9.11 -1.82
CA VAL A 76 -2.12 8.18 -2.67
C VAL A 76 -2.82 7.15 -1.81
N GLU A 77 -4.05 6.78 -2.17
CA GLU A 77 -4.84 5.81 -1.42
C GLU A 77 -5.08 4.57 -2.29
N VAL A 78 -4.73 3.41 -1.74
CA VAL A 78 -5.00 2.10 -2.36
C VAL A 78 -5.99 1.36 -1.49
N LYS A 79 -7.11 0.95 -2.08
CA LYS A 79 -8.10 0.09 -1.44
C LYS A 79 -7.57 -1.35 -1.50
N LEU A 80 -7.65 -2.05 -0.37
CA LEU A 80 -7.16 -3.41 -0.21
C LEU A 80 -8.33 -4.32 0.16
N ASP A 81 -8.10 -5.63 0.05
CA ASP A 81 -9.04 -6.60 0.58
C ASP A 81 -9.18 -6.50 2.09
N SER A 82 -10.43 -6.66 2.55
CA SER A 82 -10.73 -6.73 3.98
C SER A 82 -10.53 -8.16 4.49
N VAL A 83 -9.27 -8.59 4.55
CA VAL A 83 -8.89 -9.88 5.14
C VAL A 83 -8.62 -9.71 6.64
N TRP A 84 -9.34 -10.45 7.48
CA TRP A 84 -9.05 -10.52 8.91
C TRP A 84 -7.88 -11.47 9.16
N ASP A 85 -6.75 -10.91 9.60
CA ASP A 85 -5.55 -11.66 9.95
C ASP A 85 -4.95 -11.11 11.26
N ASN A 86 -4.08 -11.86 11.90
CA ASN A 86 -3.33 -11.39 13.08
C ASN A 86 -2.12 -10.52 12.67
N ASN A 87 -1.83 -10.43 11.38
CA ASN A 87 -0.68 -9.71 10.83
C ASN A 87 -1.13 -8.42 10.12
N GLY A 88 -1.16 -7.31 10.86
CA GLY A 88 -1.44 -5.99 10.30
C GLY A 88 -0.26 -5.43 9.50
N ARG A 89 0.07 -6.01 8.35
CA ARG A 89 1.17 -5.56 7.49
C ARG A 89 0.68 -5.14 6.10
N VAL A 90 1.46 -4.30 5.46
CA VAL A 90 1.25 -3.86 4.08
C VAL A 90 2.47 -4.22 3.25
N LYS A 91 2.22 -4.75 2.06
CA LYS A 91 3.22 -4.97 1.03
C LYS A 91 3.04 -3.91 -0.06
N VAL A 92 4.15 -3.41 -0.59
CA VAL A 92 4.14 -2.48 -1.74
C VAL A 92 5.13 -3.00 -2.76
N ARG A 93 4.75 -2.98 -4.04
CA ARG A 93 5.62 -3.40 -5.14
C ARG A 93 5.58 -2.44 -6.33
N GLN A 94 6.63 -2.54 -7.12
CA GLN A 94 6.79 -1.94 -8.43
C GLN A 94 7.25 -3.04 -9.40
N THR A 95 6.44 -3.33 -10.41
CA THR A 95 6.69 -4.37 -11.41
C THR A 95 7.19 -3.80 -12.76
N ASP A 96 7.03 -2.50 -12.96
CA ASP A 96 7.54 -1.78 -14.11
C ASP A 96 8.85 -1.04 -13.76
N PRO A 97 9.74 -0.76 -14.73
CA PRO A 97 10.94 0.05 -14.50
C PRO A 97 10.61 1.54 -14.33
N LEU A 98 9.63 1.86 -13.49
CA LEU A 98 9.15 3.20 -13.16
C LEU A 98 9.61 3.63 -11.76
N PRO A 99 9.79 4.94 -11.52
CA PRO A 99 10.19 5.42 -10.21
C PRO A 99 9.08 5.14 -9.17
N LEU A 100 9.50 4.70 -7.98
CA LEU A 100 8.66 4.60 -6.79
C LEU A 100 9.46 5.02 -5.56
N SER A 101 9.19 6.22 -5.06
CA SER A 101 9.72 6.71 -3.78
C SER A 101 8.61 6.75 -2.74
N VAL A 102 8.67 5.84 -1.75
CA VAL A 102 7.74 5.80 -0.62
C VAL A 102 8.35 6.51 0.58
N LEU A 103 7.70 7.58 1.03
CA LEU A 103 8.11 8.39 2.18
C LEU A 103 7.43 7.94 3.48
N ALA A 104 6.20 7.46 3.40
CA ALA A 104 5.47 6.91 4.54
C ALA A 104 4.39 5.90 4.11
N VAL A 105 4.11 4.94 4.98
CA VAL A 105 3.03 3.97 4.85
C VAL A 105 2.06 4.16 6.01
N ILE A 106 0.79 4.45 5.71
CA ILE A 106 -0.24 4.76 6.71
C ILE A 106 -1.41 3.80 6.50
N PRO A 107 -1.38 2.60 7.12
CA PRO A 107 -2.49 1.66 7.02
C PRO A 107 -3.69 2.14 7.84
N ARG A 108 -4.90 2.01 7.28
CA ARG A 108 -6.12 2.17 8.07
C ARG A 108 -6.42 0.85 8.78
N LEU A 109 -6.09 0.79 10.07
CA LEU A 109 -6.27 -0.41 10.87
C LEU A 109 -7.65 -0.44 11.56
N THR A 110 -8.34 -1.57 11.46
CA THR A 110 -9.46 -1.91 12.34
C THR A 110 -9.08 -3.17 13.14
N VAL A 111 -9.22 -3.11 14.46
CA VAL A 111 -8.91 -4.22 15.37
C VAL A 111 -10.23 -4.85 15.84
N GLY A 112 -10.33 -6.17 15.74
CA GLY A 112 -11.44 -6.97 16.23
C GLY A 112 -11.11 -7.58 17.60
N GLY A 113 -12.08 -7.57 18.50
CA GLY A 113 -12.02 -8.23 19.80
C GLY A 113 -13.40 -8.76 20.17
N ASN A 114 -13.47 -10.01 20.62
CA ASN A 114 -14.69 -10.60 21.17
C ASN A 114 -15.06 -9.86 22.45
N THR A 115 -16.21 -9.20 22.48
CA THR A 115 -16.92 -8.94 23.73
C THR A 115 -17.59 -10.25 24.13
N ASN A 116 -16.89 -11.06 24.92
CA ASN A 116 -17.50 -12.08 25.76
C ASN A 116 -17.03 -11.80 27.20
N ASP A 117 -17.47 -10.68 27.74
CA ASP A 117 -17.64 -10.41 29.18
C ASP A 117 -18.94 -9.61 29.35
#